data_AF-A0A645IXS6-F1
#
_entry.id   AF-A0A645IXS6-F1
#
_cell.length_a   1.000
_cell.length_b   1.000
_cell.length_c   1.000
_cell.angle_alpha   90.00
_cell.angle_beta   90.00
_cell.angle_gamma   90.00
#
_symmetry.space_group_name_H-M   'P 1'
#
loop_
_entity.id
_entity.type
_entity.pdbx_description
1 polymer ?
#
loop_
_entity_poly.entity_id
_entity_poly.type
_entity_poly.pdbx_seq_one_letter_code
_entity_poly.pdbx_strand_id
1 'polypeptide(L)' 'MQKKKKNNILEIVKAARKQSRQEEISQHGKPVRFSKIVTSKKIYSRKNNKFEY' A
#
# COMPACT_ATOMS: atom_id res chain seq x y z
N MET A 1 30.76 -5.13 -11.39
CA MET A 1 29.41 -5.02 -10.80
C MET A 1 28.41 -4.71 -11.90
N GLN A 2 27.53 -5.65 -12.25
CA GLN A 2 26.59 -5.46 -13.36
C GLN A 2 25.53 -4.41 -12.97
N LYS A 3 25.36 -3.35 -13.80
CA LYS A 3 24.31 -2.35 -13.59
C LYS A 3 22.96 -2.97 -13.92
N LYS A 4 22.05 -3.03 -12.95
CA LYS A 4 20.67 -3.47 -13.18
C LYS A 4 19.98 -2.51 -14.15
N LYS A 5 19.24 -3.05 -15.12
CA LYS A 5 18.45 -2.25 -16.07
C LYS A 5 17.48 -1.35 -15.28
N LYS A 6 17.47 -0.06 -15.59
CA LYS A 6 16.53 0.90 -15.01
C LYS A 6 15.16 0.66 -15.62
N ASN A 7 14.18 0.33 -14.79
CA ASN A 7 12.79 0.17 -15.19
C ASN A 7 12.06 1.49 -14.90
N ASN A 8 11.92 2.34 -15.91
CA ASN A 8 11.33 3.69 -15.79
C ASN A 8 9.94 3.67 -15.12
N ILE A 9 9.12 2.65 -15.42
CA ILE A 9 7.79 2.48 -14.81
C ILE A 9 7.88 2.29 -13.30
N LEU A 10 8.84 1.46 -12.83
CA LEU A 10 9.01 1.22 -11.40
C LEU A 10 9.48 2.48 -10.66
N GLU A 11 10.28 3.32 -11.31
CA GLU A 11 10.73 4.58 -10.74
C GLU A 11 9.57 5.57 -10.57
N ILE A 12 8.70 5.68 -11.58
CA ILE A 12 7.47 6.48 -11.51
C ILE A 12 6.56 6.01 -10.37
N VAL A 13 6.32 4.69 -10.26
CA VAL A 13 5.50 4.12 -9.19
C VAL A 13 6.10 4.38 -7.81
N LYS A 14 7.42 4.30 -7.66
CA LYS A 14 8.12 4.62 -6.41
C LYS A 14 7.98 6.09 -6.04
N ALA A 15 8.08 7.00 -7.01
CA ALA A 15 7.91 8.42 -6.79
C ALA A 15 6.49 8.74 -6.29
N ALA A 16 5.46 8.19 -6.95
CA ALA A 16 4.07 8.36 -6.54
C ALA A 16 3.81 7.84 -5.11
N ARG A 17 4.32 6.65 -4.77
CA ARG A 17 4.22 6.08 -3.41
C ARG A 17 4.90 6.97 -2.36
N LYS A 18 6.03 7.59 -2.70
CA LYS A 18 6.74 8.50 -1.79
C LYS A 18 5.93 9.77 -1.54
N GLN A 19 5.35 10.37 -2.59
CA GLN A 19 4.53 11.56 -2.46
C GLN A 19 3.30 11.32 -1.58
N SER A 20 2.53 10.27 -1.88
CA SER A 20 1.36 9.90 -1.06
C SER A 20 1.72 9.71 0.42
N ARG A 21 2.87 9.08 0.72
CA ARG A 21 3.33 8.93 2.11
C ARG A 21 3.73 10.24 2.77
N GLN A 22 4.30 11.19 2.03
CA GLN A 22 4.63 12.51 2.55
C GLN A 22 3.37 13.33 2.85
N GLU A 23 2.36 13.25 1.99
CA GLU A 23 1.05 13.87 2.21
C GLU A 23 0.37 13.30 3.46
N GLU A 24 0.35 11.98 3.65
CA GLU A 24 -0.18 11.35 4.86
C GLU A 24 0.52 11.85 6.13
N ILE A 25 1.86 11.94 6.11
CA ILE A 25 2.64 12.43 7.25
C ILE A 25 2.36 13.91 7.51
N SER A 26 2.20 14.72 6.46
CA SER A 26 1.87 16.15 6.58
C SER A 26 0.51 16.35 7.25
N GLN A 27 -0.50 15.58 6.85
CA GLN A 27 -1.86 15.71 7.39
C GLN A 27 -2.00 15.18 8.83
N HIS A 28 -1.35 14.05 9.15
CA HIS A 28 -1.57 13.33 10.41
C HIS A 28 -0.40 13.42 11.40
N GLY A 29 0.72 14.03 11.00
CA GLY A 29 1.97 14.08 11.76
C GLY A 29 2.71 12.74 11.84
N LYS A 30 2.15 11.66 11.29
CA LYS A 30 2.70 10.30 11.30
C LYS A 30 2.08 9.44 10.19
N PRO A 31 2.78 8.39 9.72
CA PRO A 31 2.20 7.45 8.77
C PRO A 31 0.97 6.76 9.36
N VAL A 32 -0.07 6.57 8.56
CA VAL A 32 -1.27 5.83 8.97
C VAL A 32 -0.89 4.36 9.15
N ARG A 33 -1.27 3.77 10.30
CA ARG A 33 -1.06 2.34 10.55
C ARG A 33 -2.05 1.54 9.70
N PHE A 34 -1.55 0.66 8.83
CA PHE A 34 -2.39 -0.19 7.98
C PHE A 34 -3.37 -1.05 8.79
N SER A 35 -2.99 -1.46 10.00
CA SER A 35 -3.84 -2.24 10.90
C SER A 35 -5.06 -1.48 11.42
N LYS A 36 -5.06 -0.14 11.31
CA LYS A 36 -6.19 0.73 11.69
C LYS A 36 -7.10 1.05 10.50
N ILE A 37 -6.73 0.66 9.29
CA ILE A 37 -7.56 0.86 8.10
C ILE A 37 -8.72 -0.15 8.17
N VAL A 38 -9.90 0.32 8.53
CA VAL A 38 -11.11 -0.50 8.56
C VAL A 38 -11.54 -0.78 7.13
N THR A 39 -11.42 -2.03 6.70
CA THR A 39 -11.92 -2.47 5.40
C THR A 39 -13.44 -2.58 5.42
N SER A 40 -14.10 -2.25 4.32
CA SER A 40 -15.55 -2.45 4.18
C SER A 40 -15.93 -3.92 4.36
N LYS A 41 -17.05 -4.17 5.06
CA LYS A 41 -17.61 -5.52 5.26
C LYS A 41 -18.00 -6.22 3.96
N LYS A 42 -18.20 -5.45 2.88
CA LYS A 42 -18.57 -5.97 1.55
C LYS A 42 -17.38 -6.47 0.73
N ILE A 43 -16.15 -6.24 1.19
CA ILE A 43 -14.95 -6.68 0.47
C ILE A 43 -14.85 -8.20 0.60
N TYR A 44 -14.91 -8.89 -0.54
CA TYR A 44 -14.73 -10.34 -0.60
C TYR A 44 -13.32 -10.72 -0.11
N SER A 45 -13.26 -11.52 0.96
CA SER A 45 -12.01 -12.06 1.51
C SER A 45 -12.06 -13.58 1.51
N ARG A 46 -11.25 -14.22 0.66
CA ARG A 46 -11.11 -15.69 0.60
C ARG A 46 -10.70 -16.30 1.95
N LYS A 47 -10.01 -15.54 2.81
CA LYS A 47 -9.56 -15.99 4.13
C LYS A 47 -10.68 -16.05 5.16
N ASN A 48 -11.69 -15.19 5.02
CA ASN A 48 -12.80 -15.07 5.97
C ASN A 48 -13.98 -15.96 5.57
N ASN A 49 -14.09 -16.34 4.30
CA ASN A 49 -15.07 -17.29 3.79
C ASN A 49 -14.56 -18.74 3.87
N LYS A 50 -14.01 -19.15 5.02
CA LYS A 50 -13.87 -20.59 5.29
C LYS A 50 -15.28 -21.11 5.56
N PHE A 51 -15.82 -21.84 4.59
CA PHE A 51 -17.06 -22.58 4.76
C PHE A 51 -16.74 -23.70 5.76
N GLU A 52 -17.25 -23.61 6.99
CA GLU A 52 -17.22 -24.73 7.94
C GLU A 52 -18.32 -25.70 7.50
N TYR A 53 -17.93 -26.95 7.20
CA TYR A 53 -18.85 -28.05 6.90
C TYR A 53 -19.51 -28.56 8.18
#